data_AF-A0A3B0S0T6-F1
#
_entry.id   AF-A0A3B0S0T6-F1
#
_cell.length_a   1.000
_cell.length_b   1.000
_cell.length_c   1.000
_cell.angle_alpha   90.00
_cell.angle_beta   90.00
_cell.angle_gamma   90.00
#
_symmetry.space_group_name_H-M   'P 1'
#
loop_
_entity.id
_entity.type
_entity.pdbx_description
1 polymer ?
#
loop_
_entity_poly.entity_id
_entity_poly.type
_entity_poly.pdbx_seq_one_letter_code
_entity_poly.pdbx_strand_id
1 'polypeptide(L)'
;EFTVNTIGLVFDQIDQETGEINDFSTAMRGFFVVIGSIIVFIGSGWMLLWTNVGKRLAFLLVGAATFGWLTINGILFIVYAPRGIRPVDLEGLNAIQVRLPALAMTLGSFVLFLMFSVALARYEADSVEA
;
A
#
# COMPACT_ATOMS: atom_id res chain seq x y z
N GLU A 1 28.23 -1.02 14.52
CA GLU A 1 29.16 -0.97 13.38
C GLU A 1 29.12 -2.23 12.53
N PHE A 2 29.35 -3.42 13.11
CA PHE A 2 29.33 -4.69 12.38
C PHE A 2 28.04 -4.94 11.59
N THR A 3 26.86 -4.78 12.20
CA THR A 3 25.56 -5.03 11.54
C THR A 3 25.28 -4.08 10.37
N VAL A 4 25.68 -2.81 10.49
CA VAL A 4 25.52 -1.81 9.41
C VAL A 4 26.45 -2.12 8.25
N ASN A 5 27.67 -2.59 8.56
CA ASN A 5 28.66 -2.99 7.56
C ASN A 5 28.22 -4.27 6.81
N THR A 6 27.61 -5.24 7.49
CA THR A 6 27.05 -6.44 6.85
C THR A 6 25.85 -6.13 5.94
N ILE A 7 24.98 -5.19 6.33
CA ILE A 7 23.84 -4.76 5.52
C ILE A 7 24.34 -4.08 4.23
N GLY A 8 25.28 -3.13 4.31
CA GLY A 8 25.88 -2.50 3.12
C GLY A 8 26.57 -3.51 2.20
N LEU A 9 27.25 -4.51 2.77
CA LEU A 9 27.97 -5.53 2.00
C LEU A 9 27.04 -6.49 1.24
N VAL A 10 25.80 -6.66 1.68
CA VAL A 10 24.81 -7.58 1.07
C VAL A 10 23.85 -6.84 0.13
N PHE A 11 23.45 -5.61 0.46
CA PHE A 11 22.44 -4.85 -0.30
C PHE A 11 23.01 -3.73 -1.16
N ASP A 12 24.28 -3.37 -1.05
CA ASP A 12 24.90 -2.27 -1.81
C ASP A 12 26.09 -2.75 -2.64
N GLN A 13 26.04 -4.02 -3.07
CA GLN A 13 27.02 -4.56 -4.01
C GLN A 13 26.80 -3.93 -5.39
N ILE A 14 27.75 -3.08 -5.78
CA ILE A 14 27.82 -2.45 -7.09
C ILE A 14 28.84 -3.22 -7.93
N ASP A 15 28.46 -3.57 -9.15
CA ASP A 15 29.37 -4.21 -10.11
C ASP A 15 30.40 -3.18 -10.63
N GLN A 16 31.69 -3.52 -10.57
CA GLN A 16 32.78 -2.60 -10.92
C GLN A 16 32.88 -2.35 -12.43
N GLU A 17 32.33 -3.21 -13.28
CA GLU A 17 32.37 -3.04 -14.73
C GLU A 17 31.24 -2.16 -15.28
N THR A 18 30.06 -2.21 -14.67
CA THR A 18 28.84 -1.56 -15.18
C THR A 18 28.34 -0.40 -14.32
N GLY A 19 28.76 -0.30 -13.06
CA GLY A 19 28.28 0.72 -12.12
C GLY A 19 26.82 0.50 -11.67
N GLU A 20 26.20 -0.59 -12.08
CA GLU A 20 24.83 -0.98 -11.72
C GLU A 20 24.82 -1.86 -10.45
N ILE A 21 23.66 -1.92 -9.80
CA ILE A 21 23.46 -2.78 -8.63
C ILE A 21 23.49 -4.25 -9.09
N ASN A 22 24.35 -5.06 -8.47
CA ASN A 22 24.51 -6.47 -8.82
C ASN A 22 23.18 -7.25 -8.69
N ASP A 23 22.92 -8.17 -9.62
CA ASP A 23 21.75 -9.07 -9.63
C ASP A 23 21.56 -9.79 -8.28
N PHE A 24 22.65 -10.14 -7.59
CA PHE A 24 22.60 -10.75 -6.27
C PHE A 24 22.01 -9.80 -5.21
N SER A 25 22.43 -8.54 -5.21
CA SER A 25 21.91 -7.50 -4.30
C SER A 25 20.43 -7.23 -4.58
N THR A 26 20.05 -7.15 -5.86
CA THR A 26 18.65 -6.98 -6.29
C THR A 26 17.78 -8.15 -5.84
N ALA A 27 18.25 -9.40 -5.99
CA ALA A 27 17.55 -10.59 -5.51
C ALA A 27 17.40 -10.59 -3.98
N MET A 28 18.45 -10.22 -3.25
CA MET A 28 18.42 -10.21 -1.78
C MET A 28 17.45 -9.16 -1.22
N ARG A 29 17.41 -7.96 -1.83
CA ARG A 29 16.38 -6.95 -1.53
C ARG A 29 14.97 -7.53 -1.71
N GLY A 30 14.75 -8.27 -2.80
CA GLY A 30 13.50 -8.98 -3.06
C GLY A 30 13.14 -9.98 -1.96
N PHE A 31 14.06 -10.86 -1.59
CA PHE A 31 13.84 -11.83 -0.50
C PHE A 31 13.52 -11.15 0.83
N PHE A 32 14.19 -10.07 1.17
CA PHE A 32 13.92 -9.32 2.39
C PHE A 32 12.52 -8.69 2.40
N VAL A 33 12.08 -8.13 1.28
CA VAL A 33 10.72 -7.60 1.15
C VAL A 33 9.68 -8.72 1.32
N VAL A 34 9.92 -9.90 0.75
CA VAL A 34 9.03 -11.06 0.90
C VAL A 34 8.96 -11.51 2.37
N ILE A 35 10.10 -11.73 3.01
CA ILE A 35 10.16 -12.17 4.42
C ILE A 35 9.53 -11.12 5.34
N GLY A 36 9.86 -9.84 5.14
CA GLY A 36 9.25 -8.75 5.88
C GLY A 36 7.73 -8.70 5.70
N SER A 37 7.25 -8.89 4.48
CA SER A 37 5.81 -8.95 4.18
C SER A 37 5.12 -10.12 4.87
N ILE A 38 5.74 -11.31 4.91
CA ILE A 38 5.20 -12.49 5.62
C ILE A 38 5.08 -12.20 7.12
N ILE A 39 6.12 -11.61 7.72
CA ILE A 39 6.13 -11.26 9.15
C ILE A 39 5.04 -10.24 9.46
N VAL A 40 4.90 -9.19 8.65
CA VAL A 40 3.85 -8.17 8.82
C VAL A 40 2.47 -8.80 8.65
N PHE A 41 2.29 -9.69 7.67
CA PHE A 41 1.02 -10.37 7.44
C PHE A 41 0.61 -11.24 8.64
N ILE A 42 1.49 -12.14 9.09
CA ILE A 42 1.23 -13.01 10.25
C ILE A 42 1.06 -12.17 11.53
N GLY A 43 1.93 -11.18 11.73
CA GLY A 43 1.89 -10.29 12.88
C GLY A 43 0.59 -9.47 12.95
N SER A 44 0.11 -8.96 11.82
CA SER A 44 -1.17 -8.25 11.75
C SER A 44 -2.36 -9.14 12.13
N GLY A 45 -2.38 -10.39 11.63
CA GLY A 45 -3.41 -11.36 11.98
C GLY A 45 -3.38 -11.73 13.47
N TRP A 46 -2.18 -11.94 14.03
CA TRP A 46 -2.03 -12.23 15.45
C TRP A 46 -2.45 -11.06 16.34
N MET A 47 -2.08 -9.83 15.99
CA MET A 47 -2.45 -8.60 16.73
C MET A 47 -3.97 -8.38 16.73
N LEU A 48 -4.64 -8.65 15.62
CA LEU A 48 -6.10 -8.58 15.54
C LEU A 48 -6.76 -9.62 16.46
N LEU A 49 -6.29 -10.87 16.43
CA LEU A 49 -6.85 -11.96 17.25
C LEU A 49 -6.60 -11.79 18.75
N TRP A 50 -5.54 -11.06 19.12
CA TRP A 50 -5.21 -10.82 20.52
C TRP A 50 -6.09 -9.74 21.17
N THR A 51 -6.82 -8.95 20.39
CA THR A 51 -7.72 -7.90 20.86
C THR A 51 -9.18 -8.29 20.69
N ASN A 52 -10.08 -7.75 21.54
CA ASN A 52 -11.54 -7.91 21.35
C ASN A 52 -12.06 -7.26 20.06
N VAL A 53 -11.25 -6.38 19.45
CA VAL A 53 -11.47 -5.80 18.12
C VAL A 53 -11.50 -6.89 17.05
N GLY A 54 -10.66 -7.94 17.19
CA GLY A 54 -10.58 -9.10 16.31
C GLY A 54 -11.88 -9.87 16.10
N LYS A 55 -12.68 -10.00 17.16
CA LYS A 55 -13.92 -10.81 17.15
C LYS A 55 -15.15 -10.04 16.72
N ARG A 56 -15.14 -8.70 16.78
CA ARG A 56 -16.32 -7.86 16.57
C ARG A 56 -16.16 -6.81 15.47
N LEU A 57 -15.00 -6.17 15.35
CA LEU A 57 -14.78 -5.01 14.46
C LEU A 57 -13.73 -5.24 13.36
N ALA A 58 -13.05 -6.39 13.35
CA ALA A 58 -11.93 -6.67 12.45
C ALA A 58 -12.26 -6.42 10.98
N PHE A 59 -13.43 -6.88 10.52
CA PHE A 59 -13.83 -6.70 9.12
C PHE A 59 -14.03 -5.21 8.76
N LEU A 60 -14.71 -4.46 9.63
CA LEU A 60 -14.97 -3.03 9.40
C LEU A 60 -13.67 -2.22 9.45
N LEU A 61 -12.78 -2.55 10.37
CA LEU A 61 -11.48 -1.89 10.53
C LEU A 61 -10.55 -2.18 9.35
N VAL A 62 -10.44 -3.44 8.91
CA VAL A 62 -9.62 -3.82 7.75
C VAL A 62 -10.19 -3.21 6.47
N GLY A 63 -11.53 -3.18 6.31
CA GLY A 63 -12.19 -2.48 5.21
C GLY A 63 -11.86 -0.99 5.18
N ALA A 64 -12.02 -0.29 6.31
CA ALA A 64 -11.67 1.13 6.43
C ALA A 64 -10.18 1.37 6.12
N ALA A 65 -9.27 0.57 6.68
CA ALA A 65 -7.84 0.70 6.41
C ALA A 65 -7.51 0.47 4.93
N THR A 66 -8.12 -0.52 4.30
CA THR A 66 -7.88 -0.87 2.89
C THR A 66 -8.37 0.23 1.96
N PHE A 67 -9.59 0.74 2.17
CA PHE A 67 -10.14 1.81 1.33
C PHE A 67 -9.47 3.17 1.59
N GLY A 68 -9.06 3.45 2.83
CA GLY A 68 -8.24 4.61 3.16
C GLY A 68 -6.87 4.56 2.46
N TRP A 69 -6.21 3.41 2.50
CA TRP A 69 -4.96 3.17 1.75
C TRP A 69 -5.16 3.36 0.24
N LEU A 70 -6.25 2.80 -0.31
CA LEU A 70 -6.55 2.92 -1.74
C LEU A 70 -6.83 4.36 -2.16
N THR A 71 -7.48 5.15 -1.30
CA THR A 71 -7.73 6.58 -1.52
C THR A 71 -6.41 7.34 -1.60
N ILE A 72 -5.49 7.12 -0.66
CA ILE A 72 -4.17 7.77 -0.65
C ILE A 72 -3.40 7.43 -1.93
N ASN A 73 -3.39 6.16 -2.33
CA ASN A 73 -2.74 5.72 -3.57
C ASN A 73 -3.39 6.37 -4.81
N GLY A 74 -4.71 6.46 -4.83
CA GLY A 74 -5.44 7.14 -5.89
C GLY A 74 -5.07 8.62 -6.02
N ILE A 75 -4.97 9.34 -4.90
CA ILE A 75 -4.53 10.75 -4.86
C ILE A 75 -3.09 10.87 -5.36
N LEU A 76 -2.17 10.00 -4.90
CA LEU A 76 -0.79 10.00 -5.37
C LEU A 76 -0.71 9.77 -6.88
N PHE A 77 -1.53 8.88 -7.43
CA PHE A 77 -1.63 8.67 -8.88
C PHE A 77 -2.20 9.87 -9.64
N ILE A 78 -3.16 10.62 -9.06
CA ILE A 78 -3.70 11.82 -9.70
C ILE A 78 -2.66 12.94 -9.76
N VAL A 79 -1.89 13.12 -8.69
CA VAL A 79 -0.88 14.18 -8.55
C VAL A 79 0.37 13.84 -9.35
N TYR A 80 0.88 12.61 -9.22
CA TYR A 80 2.15 12.17 -9.81
C TYR A 80 1.98 11.22 -11.00
N ALA A 81 0.82 11.26 -11.67
CA ALA A 81 0.45 10.36 -12.76
C ALA A 81 1.66 10.02 -13.67
N PRO A 82 2.08 8.74 -13.73
CA PRO A 82 3.19 8.33 -14.58
C PRO A 82 2.87 8.68 -16.03
N ARG A 83 3.68 9.51 -16.68
CA ARG A 83 3.57 9.84 -18.11
C ARG A 83 4.12 8.70 -18.99
N GLY A 84 3.86 7.45 -18.60
CA GLY A 84 4.50 6.25 -19.17
C GLY A 84 3.88 5.73 -20.46
N ILE A 85 2.70 6.22 -20.85
CA ILE A 85 2.07 5.85 -22.13
C ILE A 85 2.72 6.69 -23.23
N ARG A 86 3.11 6.04 -24.34
CA ARG A 86 3.79 6.71 -25.46
C ARG A 86 2.94 7.88 -25.96
N PRO A 87 3.51 9.06 -26.20
CA PRO A 87 2.76 10.26 -26.59
C PRO A 87 1.83 10.06 -27.81
N VAL A 88 2.18 9.15 -28.72
CA VAL A 88 1.39 8.83 -29.93
C VAL A 88 0.05 8.17 -29.61
N ASP A 89 -0.06 7.43 -28.50
CA ASP A 89 -1.30 6.76 -28.07
C ASP A 89 -2.21 7.71 -27.27
N LEU A 90 -1.73 8.92 -26.96
CA LEU A 90 -2.44 9.96 -26.20
C LEU A 90 -2.77 11.20 -27.06
N GLU A 91 -2.41 11.21 -28.35
CA GLU A 91 -2.72 12.28 -29.29
C GLU A 91 -4.24 12.37 -29.49
N GLY A 92 -4.86 13.35 -28.81
CA GLY A 92 -6.31 13.62 -28.89
C GLY A 92 -7.06 13.44 -27.57
N LEU A 93 -6.44 12.89 -26.53
CA LEU A 93 -7.08 12.70 -25.23
C LEU A 93 -6.82 13.90 -24.30
N ASN A 94 -7.88 14.47 -23.73
CA ASN A 94 -7.76 15.56 -22.77
C ASN A 94 -7.05 15.06 -21.49
N ALA A 95 -6.24 15.92 -20.85
CA ALA A 95 -5.53 15.61 -19.60
C ALA A 95 -6.43 15.04 -18.49
N ILE A 96 -7.73 15.37 -18.48
CA ILE A 96 -8.71 14.81 -17.54
C ILE A 96 -9.07 13.36 -17.89
N GLN A 97 -9.22 13.03 -19.16
CA GLN A 97 -9.62 11.70 -19.64
C GLN A 97 -8.54 10.64 -19.35
N VAL A 98 -7.26 11.03 -19.46
CA VAL A 98 -6.12 10.16 -19.10
C VAL A 98 -6.14 9.79 -17.61
N ARG A 99 -6.66 10.68 -16.75
CA ARG A 99 -6.73 10.49 -15.30
C ARG A 99 -8.07 9.94 -14.81
N LEU A 100 -9.04 9.76 -15.71
CA LEU A 100 -10.39 9.32 -15.37
C LEU A 100 -10.42 7.99 -14.59
N PRO A 101 -9.61 6.96 -14.94
CA PRO A 101 -9.58 5.72 -14.18
C PRO A 101 -9.09 5.93 -12.73
N ALA A 102 -8.02 6.73 -12.56
CA ALA A 102 -7.48 7.04 -11.25
C ALA A 102 -8.46 7.88 -10.41
N LEU A 103 -9.17 8.83 -11.04
CA LEU A 103 -10.22 9.61 -10.40
C LEU A 103 -11.40 8.74 -9.96
N ALA A 104 -11.89 7.85 -10.83
CA ALA A 104 -12.97 6.93 -10.51
C ALA A 104 -12.61 6.00 -9.35
N MET A 105 -11.39 5.45 -9.36
CA MET A 105 -10.87 4.61 -8.28
C MET A 105 -10.71 5.39 -6.97
N THR A 106 -10.21 6.62 -7.03
CA THR A 106 -10.07 7.48 -5.84
C THR A 106 -11.43 7.84 -5.24
N LEU A 107 -12.40 8.23 -6.07
CA LEU A 107 -13.74 8.57 -5.60
C LEU A 107 -14.47 7.34 -5.05
N GLY A 108 -14.41 6.21 -5.75
CA GLY A 108 -15.03 4.96 -5.30
C GLY A 108 -14.43 4.47 -3.98
N SER A 109 -13.10 4.49 -3.86
CA SER A 109 -12.42 4.11 -2.62
C SER A 109 -12.69 5.09 -1.47
N PHE A 110 -12.79 6.39 -1.76
CA PHE A 110 -13.11 7.39 -0.75
C PHE A 110 -14.53 7.22 -0.20
N VAL A 111 -15.51 6.94 -1.06
CA VAL A 111 -16.88 6.66 -0.63
C VAL A 111 -16.92 5.41 0.25
N LEU A 112 -16.26 4.32 -0.17
CA LEU A 112 -16.19 3.10 0.62
C LEU A 112 -15.48 3.34 1.96
N PHE A 113 -14.40 4.12 1.97
CA PHE A 113 -13.71 4.51 3.19
C PHE A 113 -14.67 5.20 4.17
N LEU A 114 -15.43 6.20 3.71
CA LEU A 114 -16.41 6.90 4.55
C LEU A 114 -17.51 5.95 5.05
N MET A 115 -18.04 5.08 4.19
CA MET A 115 -19.06 4.10 4.59
C MET A 115 -18.56 3.17 5.70
N PHE A 116 -17.34 2.64 5.55
CA PHE A 116 -16.72 1.77 6.55
C PHE A 116 -16.40 2.52 7.84
N SER A 117 -15.91 3.77 7.77
CA SER A 117 -15.67 4.60 8.96
C SER A 117 -16.95 4.94 9.71
N VAL A 118 -18.03 5.30 9.00
CA VAL A 118 -19.33 5.58 9.63
C VAL A 118 -19.94 4.32 10.22
N ALA A 119 -19.86 3.19 9.51
CA ALA A 119 -20.34 1.91 10.02
C ALA A 119 -19.59 1.48 11.29
N LEU A 120 -18.26 1.68 11.32
CA LEU A 120 -17.43 1.42 12.49
C LEU A 120 -17.86 2.29 13.68
N ALA A 121 -18.01 3.61 13.46
CA ALA A 121 -18.43 4.54 14.52
C ALA A 121 -19.82 4.22 15.08
N ARG A 122 -20.77 3.83 14.22
CA ARG A 122 -22.10 3.39 14.66
C ARG A 122 -22.06 2.08 15.44
N TYR A 123 -21.31 1.10 14.97
CA TYR A 123 -21.18 -0.19 15.64
C TYR A 123 -20.54 -0.05 17.02
N GLU A 124 -19.56 0.84 17.18
CA GLU A 124 -18.99 1.18 18.48
C GLU A 124 -20.03 1.81 19.41
N ALA A 125 -20.83 2.77 18.91
CA ALA A 125 -21.88 3.41 19.69
C ALA A 125 -22.95 2.42 20.19
N ASP A 126 -23.48 1.57 19.30
CA ASP A 126 -24.50 0.57 19.65
C ASP A 126 -23.97 -0.47 20.66
N SER A 127 -22.66 -0.74 20.65
CA SER A 127 -22.03 -1.70 21.56
C SER A 127 -21.83 -1.19 22.99
N VAL A 128 -21.91 0.13 23.21
CA VAL A 128 -21.83 0.75 24.54
C VAL A 128 -23.19 0.77 25.24
N GLU A 129 -24.27 0.78 24.47
CA GLU A 129 -25.65 0.85 24.97
C GLU A 129 -26.25 -0.52 25.34
N ALA A 130 -25.62 -1.63 24.91
CA ALA A 130 -26.08 -3.02 25.13
C ALA A 130 -25.33 -3.72 26.26
#